data_AF-A0A925HXJ7-F1
#
_entry.id   AF-A0A925HXJ7-F1
#
_cell.length_a   1.000
_cell.length_b   1.000
_cell.length_c   1.000
_cell.angle_alpha   90.00
_cell.angle_beta   90.00
_cell.angle_gamma   90.00
#
_symmetry.space_group_name_H-M   'P 1'
#
loop_
_entity.id
_entity.type
_entity.pdbx_description
1 polymer ?
#
loop_
_entity_poly.entity_id
_entity_poly.type
_entity_poly.pdbx_seq_one_letter_code
_entity_poly.pdbx_strand_id
1 'polypeptide(L)' 'MKRFLVPIAIVAACAAANAADLKSGLQVGEAAGYFEVHDVTGPKAGSDLCYR' A
#
# COMPACT_ATOMS: atom_id res chain seq x y z
N MET A 1 30.76 -5.12 -26.45
CA MET A 1 29.60 -4.25 -26.17
C MET A 1 28.32 -5.01 -25.86
N LYS A 2 27.94 -6.07 -26.59
CA LYS A 2 26.69 -6.83 -26.35
C LYS A 2 26.56 -7.49 -24.96
N ARG A 3 27.69 -7.85 -24.32
CA ARG A 3 27.72 -8.49 -22.98
C ARG A 3 27.25 -7.59 -21.84
N PHE A 4 27.23 -6.27 -22.04
CA PHE A 4 26.75 -5.31 -21.03
C PHE A 4 25.29 -4.88 -21.26
N LEU A 5 24.68 -5.23 -22.40
CA LEU A 5 23.29 -4.85 -22.68
C LEU A 5 22.30 -5.52 -21.72
N VAL A 6 22.55 -6.79 -21.36
CA VAL A 6 21.68 -7.56 -20.46
C VAL A 6 21.65 -6.98 -19.04
N PRO A 7 22.80 -6.74 -18.36
CA PRO A 7 22.76 -6.14 -17.03
C PRO A 7 22.22 -4.69 -17.05
N ILE A 8 22.50 -3.91 -18.09
CA ILE A 8 21.97 -2.54 -18.22
C ILE A 8 20.44 -2.55 -18.36
N ALA A 9 19.88 -3.47 -19.14
CA ALA A 9 18.43 -3.60 -19.30
C ALA A 9 17.73 -3.99 -17.98
N ILE A 10 18.35 -4.86 -17.17
CA ILE A 10 17.82 -5.26 -15.86
C ILE A 10 17.82 -4.07 -14.89
N VAL A 11 18.92 -3.31 -14.83
CA VAL A 11 19.02 -2.12 -13.97
C VAL A 11 18.02 -1.03 -14.39
N ALA A 12 17.84 -0.83 -15.70
CA ALA A 12 16.87 0.14 -16.23
C ALA A 12 15.40 -0.27 -15.93
N ALA A 13 15.07 -1.56 -15.96
CA ALA A 13 13.74 -2.05 -15.60
C ALA A 13 13.42 -1.85 -14.11
N CYS A 14 14.41 -2.00 -13.22
CA CYS A 14 14.24 -1.73 -11.79
C CYS A 14 14.12 -0.23 -11.47
N ALA A 15 14.74 0.63 -12.27
CA ALA A 15 14.65 2.09 -12.10
C ALA A 15 13.24 2.62 -12.42
N ALA A 16 12.50 1.97 -13.32
CA ALA A 16 11.12 2.35 -13.64
C ALA A 16 10.09 1.95 -12.57
N ALA A 17 10.48 1.13 -11.58
CA ALA A 17 9.59 0.68 -10.51
C ALA A 17 9.48 1.67 -9.33
N ASN A 18 10.25 2.77 -9.33
CA ASN A 18 10.31 3.71 -8.22
C ASN A 18 9.99 5.14 -8.70
N ALA A 19 8.70 5.52 -8.73
CA ALA A 19 8.21 6.89 -8.50
C ALA A 19 6.73 7.03 -8.92
N ALA A 20 5.84 6.26 -8.31
CA ALA A 20 4.64 6.92 -7.82
C ALA A 20 5.07 7.47 -6.46
N ASP A 21 5.03 8.78 -6.26
CA ASP A 21 5.23 9.36 -4.93
C ASP A 21 4.25 8.65 -4.01
N LEU A 22 4.76 7.77 -3.14
CA LEU A 22 3.95 7.03 -2.20
C LEU A 22 3.52 8.02 -1.13
N LYS A 23 2.47 8.76 -1.45
CA LYS A 23 1.88 9.74 -0.56
C LYS A 23 1.18 8.96 0.54
N SER A 24 1.57 9.24 1.78
CA SER A 24 0.93 8.63 2.93
C SER A 24 -0.53 9.08 3.01
N GLY A 25 -1.42 8.12 3.22
CA GLY A 25 -2.85 8.36 3.43
C GLY A 25 -3.67 8.55 2.15
N LEU A 26 -4.96 8.85 2.38
CA LEU A 26 -5.97 9.02 1.35
C LEU A 26 -5.75 10.33 0.59
N GLN A 27 -5.80 10.28 -0.74
CA GLN A 27 -5.65 11.49 -1.56
C GLN A 27 -6.95 12.29 -1.63
N VAL A 28 -6.85 13.57 -1.98
CA VAL A 28 -8.02 14.44 -2.12
C VAL A 28 -8.95 13.89 -3.21
N GLY A 29 -10.19 13.60 -2.82
CA GLY A 29 -11.22 13.03 -3.71
C GLY A 29 -11.30 11.51 -3.70
N GLU A 30 -10.37 10.81 -3.03
CA GLU A 30 -10.51 9.39 -2.76
C GLU A 30 -11.42 9.16 -1.55
N ALA A 31 -12.14 8.03 -1.56
CA ALA A 31 -12.89 7.55 -0.41
C ALA A 31 -12.12 6.41 0.26
N ALA A 32 -12.17 6.35 1.59
CA ALA A 32 -11.65 5.20 2.31
C ALA A 32 -12.40 3.94 1.84
N GLY A 33 -11.65 2.87 1.58
CA GLY A 33 -12.24 1.55 1.36
C GLY A 33 -12.92 1.02 2.61
N TYR A 34 -13.64 -0.10 2.48
CA TYR A 34 -14.17 -0.81 3.65
C TYR A 34 -13.03 -1.35 4.50
N PHE A 35 -13.14 -1.18 5.82
CA PHE A 35 -12.23 -1.77 6.79
C PHE A 35 -13.01 -2.23 8.01
N GLU A 36 -12.56 -3.32 8.61
CA GLU A 36 -13.09 -3.82 9.87
C GLU A 36 -12.48 -3.04 11.02
N VAL A 37 -13.32 -2.57 11.94
CA VAL A 37 -12.87 -1.89 13.16
C VAL A 37 -12.97 -2.85 14.32
N HIS A 38 -11.82 -3.15 14.93
CA HIS A 38 -11.80 -3.90 16.18
C HIS A 38 -11.92 -2.93 17.36
N ASP A 39 -13.08 -2.96 18.03
CA ASP A 39 -13.35 -2.09 19.16
C ASP A 39 -12.73 -2.63 20.45
N VAL A 40 -11.57 -2.09 20.83
CA VAL A 40 -10.80 -2.51 22.02
C VAL A 40 -11.04 -1.65 23.25
N THR A 41 -11.64 -0.46 23.10
CA THR A 41 -11.85 0.51 24.21
C THR A 41 -13.28 1.00 24.35
N GLY A 42 -14.17 0.69 23.42
CA GLY A 42 -15.57 1.08 23.49
C GLY A 42 -16.34 0.34 24.59
N PRO A 43 -17.64 0.65 24.74
CA PRO A 43 -18.48 0.10 25.81
C PRO A 43 -18.57 -1.43 25.86
N LYS A 44 -18.06 -2.12 24.82
CA LYS A 44 -18.09 -3.56 24.62
C LYS A 44 -16.69 -4.20 24.52
N ALA A 45 -15.65 -3.51 24.99
CA ALA A 45 -14.29 -4.04 25.07
C ALA A 45 -14.26 -5.47 25.67
N GLY A 46 -13.68 -6.42 24.94
CA GLY A 46 -13.63 -7.84 25.32
C GLY A 46 -14.83 -8.69 24.85
N SER A 47 -15.81 -8.11 24.17
CA SER A 47 -16.85 -8.84 23.44
C SER A 47 -16.70 -8.62 21.94
N ASP A 48 -16.58 -9.71 21.18
CA ASP A 48 -16.31 -9.66 19.75
C ASP A 48 -17.57 -9.18 19.03
N LEU A 49 -17.53 -7.99 18.44
CA LEU A 49 -18.56 -7.54 17.50
C LEU A 49 -17.96 -7.53 16.10
N CYS A 50 -18.31 -8.56 15.33
CA CYS A 50 -18.18 -8.57 13.88
C CYS A 50 -19.15 -7.51 13.32
N TYR A 51 -18.75 -6.24 13.27
CA TYR A 51 -19.46 -5.27 12.46
C TYR A 51 -19.26 -5.69 10.99
N ARG A 52 -20.33 -6.23 10.41
CA ARG A 52 -20.48 -6.46 8.97
C ARG A 52 -20.52 -5.12 8.23
#